data_AF-A0A2G0CDH1-F1
#
_entry.id   AF-A0A2G0CDH1-F1
#
_cell.length_a   1.000
_cell.length_b   1.000
_cell.length_c   1.000
_cell.angle_alpha   90.00
_cell.angle_beta   90.00
_cell.angle_gamma   90.00
#
_symmetry.space_group_name_H-M   'P 1'
#
loop_
_entity.id
_entity.type
_entity.pdbx_description
1 polymer ?
#
loop_
_entity_poly.entity_id
_entity_poly.type
_entity_poly.pdbx_seq_one_letter_code
_entity_poly.pdbx_strand_id
1 'polypeptide(L)'
;MKPEQGNDLTRLLLLGGAMLLGLLLLLRIYPPMAFMAFAIGVTIGFFLLGQQVTTLFRRRGGADGDESDFARRVSERLADCRRREENFRDEGERILKSIATLRDDLARNPGADEAEVAKAQAIIKELEAEFSLRHAKASFFSECAARLRELLDRHRLVESMAARRRELRELRRTNFDDEAVVEETRFSIEQDSIQLDTIVELSNSASGSSKTEQAEALRERLERLRSTLGRRESPQGEGS
;
A
#
# COMPACT_ATOMS: atom_id res chain seq x y z
N MET A 1 34.94 -16.41 22.06
CA MET A 1 34.33 -17.43 22.94
C MET A 1 32.92 -17.71 22.42
N LYS A 2 32.72 -18.82 21.69
CA LYS A 2 31.42 -19.23 21.13
C LYS A 2 30.72 -20.11 22.18
N PRO A 3 29.48 -19.81 22.58
CA PRO A 3 28.79 -20.59 23.62
C PRO A 3 28.29 -21.93 23.06
N GLU A 4 28.16 -22.88 23.99
CA GLU A 4 27.95 -24.31 23.82
C GLU A 4 26.58 -24.71 23.20
N GLN A 5 26.33 -24.43 21.91
CA GLN A 5 25.09 -24.91 21.25
C GLN A 5 25.01 -26.44 21.08
N GLY A 6 26.13 -27.17 21.18
CA GLY A 6 26.17 -28.62 21.03
C GLY A 6 25.57 -29.40 22.21
N ASN A 7 25.66 -28.86 23.43
CA ASN A 7 25.16 -29.52 24.65
C ASN A 7 23.64 -29.43 24.78
N ASP A 8 23.01 -28.35 24.28
CA ASP A 8 21.55 -28.18 24.40
C ASP A 8 20.77 -29.07 23.44
N LEU A 9 21.25 -29.24 22.21
CA LEU A 9 20.58 -30.09 21.22
C LEU A 9 20.65 -31.57 21.61
N THR A 10 21.82 -32.02 22.08
CA THR A 10 22.04 -33.40 22.54
C THR A 10 21.24 -33.71 23.80
N ARG A 11 21.16 -32.77 24.76
CA ARG A 11 20.26 -32.89 25.92
C ARG A 11 18.79 -32.96 25.53
N LEU A 12 18.33 -32.14 24.58
CA LEU A 12 16.96 -32.18 24.05
C LEU A 12 16.64 -33.50 23.36
N LEU A 13 17.58 -34.05 22.58
CA LEU A 13 17.43 -35.34 21.91
C LEU A 13 17.37 -36.50 22.91
N LEU A 14 18.19 -36.46 23.96
CA LEU A 14 18.18 -37.47 25.03
C LEU A 14 16.90 -37.39 25.87
N LEU A 15 16.44 -36.19 26.23
CA LEU A 15 15.19 -35.99 26.97
C LEU A 15 13.97 -36.41 26.15
N GLY A 16 13.93 -36.02 24.87
CA GLY A 16 12.88 -36.42 23.94
C GLY A 16 12.87 -37.93 23.71
N GLY A 17 14.04 -38.54 23.54
CA GLY A 17 14.18 -40.00 23.40
C GLY A 17 13.73 -40.75 24.65
N ALA A 18 14.15 -40.32 25.84
CA ALA A 18 13.75 -40.95 27.10
C ALA A 18 12.24 -40.85 27.35
N MET A 19 11.63 -39.70 27.03
CA MET A 19 10.19 -39.49 27.16
C MET A 19 9.40 -40.39 26.20
N LEU A 20 9.86 -40.53 24.96
CA LEU A 20 9.21 -41.35 23.92
C LEU A 20 9.31 -42.85 24.25
N LEU A 21 10.46 -43.28 24.78
CA LEU A 21 10.71 -44.65 25.23
C LEU A 21 9.87 -44.98 26.48
N GLY A 22 9.75 -44.05 27.42
CA GLY A 22 8.85 -44.16 28.57
C GLY A 22 7.38 -44.28 28.17
N LEU A 23 6.93 -43.48 27.18
CA LEU A 23 5.57 -43.55 26.64
C LEU A 23 5.29 -44.90 25.96
N LEU A 24 6.25 -45.42 25.18
CA LEU A 24 6.17 -46.74 24.53
C LEU A 24 6.07 -47.88 25.56
N LEU A 25 6.84 -47.78 26.64
CA LEU A 25 6.82 -48.77 27.71
C LEU A 25 5.52 -48.71 28.52
N LEU A 26 4.97 -47.51 28.76
CA LEU A 26 3.64 -47.34 29.36
C LEU A 26 2.52 -47.91 28.47
N LEU A 27 2.61 -47.70 27.16
CA LEU A 27 1.64 -48.23 26.18
C LEU A 27 1.60 -49.77 26.22
N ARG A 28 2.74 -50.42 26.49
CA ARG A 28 2.87 -51.88 26.59
C ARG A 28 2.22 -52.45 27.85
N ILE A 29 2.30 -51.73 28.98
CA ILE A 29 1.89 -52.24 30.29
C ILE A 29 0.46 -51.78 30.65
N TYR A 30 0.11 -50.51 30.39
CA TYR A 30 -1.21 -49.93 30.70
C TYR A 30 -1.66 -48.94 29.60
N PRO A 31 -2.35 -49.43 28.54
CA PRO A 31 -2.84 -48.61 27.44
C PRO A 31 -3.66 -47.36 27.81
N PRO A 32 -4.60 -47.39 28.79
CA PRO A 32 -5.42 -46.21 29.09
C PRO A 32 -4.63 -45.06 29.73
N MET A 33 -3.59 -45.36 30.52
CA MET A 33 -2.76 -44.33 31.15
C MET A 33 -1.81 -43.66 30.13
N ALA A 34 -1.34 -44.41 29.14
CA ALA A 34 -0.52 -43.87 28.05
C ALA A 34 -1.30 -42.84 27.21
N PHE A 35 -2.59 -43.10 26.96
CA PHE A 35 -3.46 -42.18 26.22
C PHE A 35 -3.68 -40.86 26.97
N MET A 36 -3.85 -40.93 28.30
CA MET A 36 -3.96 -39.74 29.16
C MET A 36 -2.66 -38.91 29.16
N ALA A 37 -1.50 -39.56 29.30
CA ALA A 37 -0.21 -38.87 29.26
C ALA A 37 0.06 -38.19 27.91
N PHE A 38 -0.30 -38.84 26.80
CA PHE A 38 -0.21 -38.26 25.46
C PHE A 38 -1.14 -37.05 25.29
N ALA A 39 -2.39 -37.14 25.75
CA ALA A 39 -3.34 -36.03 25.67
C ALA A 39 -2.88 -34.79 26.46
N ILE A 40 -2.29 -35.00 27.64
CA ILE A 40 -1.70 -33.92 28.45
C ILE A 40 -0.47 -33.32 27.76
N GLY A 41 0.39 -34.15 27.17
CA GLY A 41 1.56 -33.68 26.41
C GLY A 41 1.17 -32.83 25.20
N VAL A 42 0.13 -33.23 24.46
CA VAL A 42 -0.37 -32.50 23.29
C VAL A 42 -0.98 -31.16 23.70
N THR A 43 -1.76 -31.09 24.78
CA THR A 43 -2.36 -29.83 25.23
C THR A 43 -1.31 -28.82 25.70
N ILE A 44 -0.31 -29.26 26.46
CA ILE A 44 0.82 -28.42 26.89
C ILE A 44 1.67 -28.00 25.69
N GLY A 45 1.96 -28.91 24.77
CA GLY A 45 2.72 -28.63 23.55
C GLY A 45 2.02 -27.59 22.67
N PHE A 46 0.70 -27.73 22.47
CA PHE A 46 -0.10 -26.79 21.69
C PHE A 46 -0.14 -25.39 22.34
N PHE A 47 -0.22 -25.31 23.67
CA PHE A 47 -0.20 -24.04 24.40
C PHE A 47 1.16 -23.32 24.26
N LEU A 48 2.27 -24.04 24.38
CA LEU A 48 3.62 -23.49 24.27
C LEU A 48 3.97 -23.08 22.83
N LEU A 49 3.61 -23.89 21.83
CA LEU A 49 3.76 -23.54 20.41
C LEU A 49 2.88 -22.34 20.03
N GLY A 50 1.65 -22.26 20.55
CA GLY A 50 0.76 -21.12 20.35
C GLY A 50 1.36 -19.81 20.87
N GLN A 51 2.01 -19.82 22.04
CA GLN A 51 2.71 -18.63 22.56
C GLN A 51 3.95 -18.26 21.75
N GLN A 52 4.71 -19.21 21.22
CA GLN A 52 5.88 -18.90 20.39
C GLN A 52 5.50 -18.39 18.99
N VAL A 53 4.47 -18.96 18.36
CA VAL A 53 3.99 -18.51 17.05
C VAL A 53 3.42 -17.09 17.12
N THR A 54 2.66 -16.78 18.17
CA THR A 54 2.11 -15.42 18.38
C THR A 54 3.20 -14.37 18.63
N THR A 55 4.27 -14.72 19.36
CA THR A 55 5.39 -13.79 19.60
C THR A 55 6.29 -13.62 18.37
N LEU A 56 6.44 -14.65 17.52
CA LEU A 56 7.24 -14.57 16.29
C LEU A 56 6.51 -13.79 15.18
N PHE A 57 5.19 -13.98 15.02
CA PHE A 57 4.38 -13.19 14.08
C PHE A 57 4.33 -11.71 14.47
N ARG A 58 4.37 -11.40 15.76
CA ARG A 58 4.35 -10.03 16.28
C ARG A 58 5.68 -9.27 16.08
N ARG A 59 6.79 -9.97 15.84
CA ARG A 59 8.12 -9.37 15.60
C ARG A 59 8.43 -9.07 14.12
N ARG A 60 7.70 -9.66 13.17
CA ARG A 60 7.98 -9.51 11.74
C ARG A 60 7.27 -8.31 11.07
N GLY A 61 6.38 -7.63 11.80
CA GLY A 61 5.68 -6.41 11.35
C GLY A 61 6.33 -5.08 11.77
N GLY A 62 7.58 -5.09 12.23
CA GLY A 62 8.19 -3.97 12.95
C GLY A 62 8.78 -2.81 12.12
N ALA A 63 8.73 -2.84 10.78
CA ALA A 63 9.32 -1.78 9.95
C ALA A 63 8.27 -0.82 9.32
N ASP A 64 7.05 -1.29 9.06
CA ASP A 64 5.86 -0.48 8.71
C ASP A 64 4.87 -0.33 9.89
N GLY A 65 5.31 -0.76 11.08
CA GLY A 65 4.45 -0.94 12.25
C GLY A 65 3.98 0.35 12.89
N ASP A 66 4.74 1.44 12.85
CA ASP A 66 4.41 2.63 13.67
C ASP A 66 3.22 3.45 13.14
N GLU A 67 3.07 3.53 11.82
CA GLU A 67 2.01 4.30 11.15
C GLU A 67 0.68 3.53 11.16
N SER A 68 0.75 2.21 10.92
CA SER A 68 -0.39 1.30 11.10
C SER A 68 -0.80 1.15 12.58
N ASP A 69 0.14 1.27 13.52
CA ASP A 69 -0.16 1.22 14.95
C ASP A 69 -0.87 2.49 15.44
N PHE A 70 -0.61 3.67 14.87
CA PHE A 70 -1.42 4.86 15.19
C PHE A 70 -2.87 4.70 14.78
N ALA A 71 -3.13 4.40 13.50
CA ALA A 71 -4.48 4.24 12.99
C ALA A 71 -5.24 3.13 13.75
N ARG A 72 -4.56 2.02 14.04
CA ARG A 72 -5.11 0.91 14.84
C ARG A 72 -5.46 1.36 16.26
N ARG A 73 -4.52 1.97 17.00
CA ARG A 73 -4.77 2.45 18.38
C ARG A 73 -5.91 3.46 18.44
N VAL A 74 -5.99 4.39 17.49
CA VAL A 74 -7.08 5.39 17.43
C VAL A 74 -8.41 4.72 17.11
N SER A 75 -8.44 3.76 16.18
CA SER A 75 -9.65 3.00 15.85
C SER A 75 -10.16 2.14 17.01
N GLU A 76 -9.27 1.51 17.77
CA GLU A 76 -9.60 0.73 18.97
C GLU A 76 -10.20 1.64 20.06
N ARG A 77 -9.59 2.81 20.30
CA ARG A 77 -10.12 3.80 21.24
C ARG A 77 -11.48 4.34 20.80
N LEU A 78 -11.68 4.57 19.50
CA LEU A 78 -12.96 5.00 18.96
C LEU A 78 -14.04 3.94 19.16
N ALA A 79 -13.71 2.66 18.97
CA ALA A 79 -14.63 1.56 19.24
C ALA A 79 -14.97 1.45 20.74
N ASP A 80 -13.99 1.65 21.63
CA ASP A 80 -14.21 1.69 23.07
C ASP A 80 -15.11 2.86 23.49
N CYS A 81 -14.87 4.07 22.96
CA CYS A 81 -15.72 5.23 23.22
C CYS A 81 -17.17 4.98 22.79
N ARG A 82 -17.40 4.42 21.60
CA ARG A 82 -18.75 4.09 21.11
C ARG A 82 -19.45 3.07 21.99
N ARG A 83 -18.73 2.02 22.39
CA ARG A 83 -19.28 0.99 23.28
C ARG A 83 -19.68 1.57 24.63
N ARG A 84 -18.85 2.44 25.20
CA ARG A 84 -19.16 3.10 26.47
C ARG A 84 -20.33 4.07 26.34
N GLU A 85 -20.39 4.84 25.26
CA GLU A 85 -21.53 5.71 24.95
C GLU A 85 -22.83 4.91 24.90
N GLU A 86 -22.86 3.81 24.14
CA GLU A 86 -24.01 2.93 24.01
C GLU A 86 -24.42 2.33 25.36
N ASN A 87 -23.46 1.81 26.13
CA ASN A 87 -23.72 1.29 27.48
C ASN A 87 -24.34 2.35 28.40
N PHE A 88 -23.82 3.57 28.43
CA PHE A 88 -24.38 4.64 29.27
C PHE A 88 -25.76 5.10 28.80
N ARG A 89 -26.02 5.04 27.49
CA ARG A 89 -27.33 5.32 26.92
C ARG A 89 -28.36 4.26 27.34
N ASP A 90 -28.00 2.98 27.21
CA ASP A 90 -28.85 1.85 27.62
C ASP A 90 -29.11 1.83 29.13
N GLU A 91 -28.11 2.17 29.95
CA GLU A 91 -28.29 2.37 31.38
C GLU A 91 -29.23 3.55 31.68
N GLY A 92 -29.11 4.67 30.95
CA GLY A 92 -30.00 5.82 31.08
C GLY A 92 -31.46 5.46 30.73
N GLU A 93 -31.68 4.70 29.65
CA GLU A 93 -33.01 4.23 29.27
C GLU A 93 -33.62 3.28 30.32
N ARG A 94 -32.80 2.41 30.93
CA ARG A 94 -33.25 1.56 32.04
C ARG A 94 -33.73 2.39 33.24
N ILE A 95 -33.01 3.46 33.57
CA ILE A 95 -33.41 4.36 34.67
C ILE A 95 -34.72 5.08 34.34
N LEU A 96 -34.87 5.59 33.12
CA LEU A 96 -36.12 6.23 32.69
C LEU A 96 -37.31 5.26 32.80
N LYS A 97 -37.12 3.99 32.42
CA LYS A 97 -38.14 2.94 32.61
C LYS A 97 -38.46 2.75 34.09
N SER A 98 -37.46 2.65 34.97
CA SER A 98 -37.68 2.52 36.42
C SER A 98 -38.41 3.72 37.03
N ILE A 99 -38.12 4.94 36.58
CA ILE A 99 -38.83 6.15 37.00
C ILE A 99 -40.29 6.08 36.53
N ALA A 100 -40.52 5.71 35.27
CA ALA A 100 -41.86 5.61 34.71
C ALA A 100 -42.70 4.55 35.44
N THR A 101 -42.14 3.38 35.74
CA THR A 101 -42.83 2.33 36.50
C THR A 101 -43.16 2.79 37.92
N LEU A 102 -42.23 3.44 38.62
CA LEU A 102 -42.48 3.91 39.98
C LEU A 102 -43.54 5.03 40.02
N ARG A 103 -43.57 5.90 39.01
CA ARG A 103 -44.63 6.90 38.84
C ARG A 103 -46.01 6.27 38.57
N ASP A 104 -46.05 5.26 37.71
CA ASP A 104 -47.27 4.52 37.38
C ASP A 104 -47.79 3.75 38.60
N ASP A 105 -46.90 3.14 39.39
CA ASP A 105 -47.26 2.44 40.63
C ASP A 105 -47.82 3.37 41.71
N LEU A 106 -47.29 4.60 41.82
CA LEU A 106 -47.86 5.65 42.67
C LEU A 106 -49.24 6.09 42.16
N ALA A 107 -49.39 6.28 40.85
CA ALA A 107 -50.67 6.70 40.25
C ALA A 107 -51.77 5.63 40.40
N ARG A 108 -51.40 4.35 40.36
CA ARG A 108 -52.32 3.22 40.58
C ARG A 108 -52.76 3.06 42.04
N ASN A 109 -52.04 3.63 43.00
CA ASN A 109 -52.33 3.51 44.43
C ASN A 109 -52.60 4.88 45.08
N PRO A 110 -53.74 5.54 44.77
CA PRO A 110 -54.06 6.86 45.31
C PRO A 110 -54.32 6.89 46.83
N GLY A 111 -54.46 5.72 47.46
CA GLY A 111 -54.60 5.57 48.91
C GLY A 111 -53.30 5.28 49.66
N ALA A 112 -52.14 5.34 48.98
CA ALA A 112 -50.84 5.17 49.63
C ALA A 112 -50.61 6.26 50.71
N ASP A 113 -49.97 5.88 51.81
CA ASP A 113 -49.69 6.81 52.90
C ASP A 113 -48.72 7.91 52.47
N GLU A 114 -48.85 9.12 53.04
CA GLU A 114 -48.01 10.27 52.68
C GLU A 114 -46.51 9.97 52.87
N ALA A 115 -46.17 9.16 53.88
CA ALA A 115 -44.79 8.72 54.11
C ALA A 115 -44.26 7.81 52.99
N GLU A 116 -45.09 6.97 52.38
CA GLU A 116 -44.72 6.09 51.27
C GLU A 116 -44.56 6.90 49.97
N VAL A 117 -45.47 7.85 49.73
CA VAL A 117 -45.38 8.77 48.59
C VAL A 117 -44.11 9.62 48.67
N ALA A 118 -43.78 10.17 49.85
CA ALA A 118 -42.56 10.96 50.04
C ALA A 118 -41.29 10.14 49.79
N LYS A 119 -41.24 8.87 50.26
CA LYS A 119 -40.11 7.96 49.99
C LYS A 119 -39.97 7.67 48.50
N ALA A 120 -41.07 7.37 47.82
CA ALA A 120 -41.05 7.09 46.39
C ALA A 120 -40.60 8.32 45.58
N GLN A 121 -41.04 9.53 45.95
CA GLN A 121 -40.57 10.78 45.34
C GLN A 121 -39.07 11.03 45.56
N ALA A 122 -38.55 10.70 46.75
CA ALA A 122 -37.11 10.78 47.02
C ALA A 122 -36.32 9.83 46.10
N ILE A 123 -36.79 8.59 45.94
CA ILE A 123 -36.19 7.60 45.02
C ILE A 123 -36.23 8.11 43.58
N ILE A 124 -37.36 8.66 43.13
CA ILE A 124 -37.48 9.24 41.77
C ILE A 124 -36.44 10.34 41.56
N LYS A 125 -36.25 11.22 42.55
CA LYS A 125 -35.28 12.32 42.46
C LYS A 125 -33.83 11.81 42.38
N GLU A 126 -33.50 10.76 43.14
CA GLU A 126 -32.19 10.11 43.07
C GLU A 126 -31.97 9.44 41.70
N LEU A 127 -32.98 8.75 41.18
CA LEU A 127 -32.94 8.16 39.85
C LEU A 127 -32.78 9.23 38.75
N GLU A 128 -33.43 10.39 38.88
CA GLU A 128 -33.26 11.51 37.94
C GLU A 128 -31.83 12.08 37.98
N ALA A 129 -31.24 12.19 39.16
CA ALA A 129 -29.84 12.59 39.31
C ALA A 129 -28.90 11.57 38.64
N GLU A 130 -29.12 10.27 38.88
CA GLU A 130 -28.36 9.19 38.26
C GLU A 130 -28.52 9.13 36.73
N PHE A 131 -29.72 9.42 36.22
CA PHE A 131 -29.97 9.58 34.79
C PHE A 131 -29.16 10.74 34.21
N SER A 132 -29.19 11.91 34.85
CA SER A 132 -28.45 13.09 34.40
C SER A 132 -26.95 12.83 34.33
N LEU A 133 -26.39 12.11 35.31
CA LEU A 133 -24.99 11.72 35.34
C LEU A 133 -24.63 10.78 34.19
N ARG A 134 -25.47 9.78 33.91
CA ARG A 134 -25.24 8.84 32.80
C ARG A 134 -25.39 9.52 31.44
N HIS A 135 -26.37 10.41 31.30
CA HIS A 135 -26.54 11.20 30.10
C HIS A 135 -25.31 12.08 29.82
N ALA A 136 -24.78 12.76 30.85
CA ALA A 136 -23.55 13.54 30.73
C ALA A 136 -22.34 12.67 30.33
N LYS A 137 -22.21 11.46 30.91
CA LYS A 137 -21.16 10.50 30.52
C LYS A 137 -21.31 10.05 29.07
N ALA A 138 -22.53 9.72 28.63
CA ALA A 138 -22.79 9.33 27.24
C ALA A 138 -22.40 10.46 26.27
N SER A 139 -22.81 11.70 26.56
CA SER A 139 -22.44 12.89 25.77
C SER A 139 -20.93 13.09 25.70
N PHE A 140 -20.22 12.95 26.83
CA PHE A 140 -18.75 13.01 26.86
C PHE A 140 -18.10 11.97 25.93
N PHE A 141 -18.54 10.71 25.99
CA PHE A 141 -17.99 9.67 25.11
C PHE A 141 -18.34 9.88 23.64
N SER A 142 -19.52 10.44 23.35
CA SER A 142 -19.93 10.84 22.00
C SER A 142 -19.00 11.92 21.43
N GLU A 143 -18.68 12.95 22.22
CA GLU A 143 -17.73 14.00 21.85
C GLU A 143 -16.32 13.44 21.63
N CYS A 144 -15.85 12.56 22.52
CA CYS A 144 -14.57 11.87 22.34
C CYS A 144 -14.55 11.04 21.05
N ALA A 145 -15.61 10.30 20.75
CA ALA A 145 -15.72 9.50 19.53
C ALA A 145 -15.69 10.37 18.28
N ALA A 146 -16.36 11.53 18.29
CA ALA A 146 -16.35 12.49 17.20
C ALA A 146 -14.92 13.03 16.93
N ARG A 147 -14.21 13.44 17.97
CA ARG A 147 -12.83 13.93 17.85
C ARG A 147 -11.86 12.86 17.38
N LEU A 148 -11.99 11.62 17.87
CA LEU A 148 -11.16 10.49 17.42
C LEU A 148 -11.42 10.15 15.95
N ARG A 149 -12.68 10.28 15.50
CA ARG A 149 -13.03 10.07 14.10
C ARG A 149 -12.38 11.12 13.20
N GLU A 150 -12.50 12.39 13.56
CA GLU A 150 -11.87 13.50 12.84
C GLU A 150 -10.35 13.32 12.75
N LEU A 151 -9.71 12.92 13.85
CA LEU A 151 -8.27 12.63 13.88
C LEU A 151 -7.88 11.52 12.89
N LEU A 152 -8.69 10.46 12.82
CA LEU A 152 -8.46 9.33 11.93
C LEU A 152 -8.65 9.73 10.45
N ASP A 153 -9.70 10.49 10.14
CA ASP A 153 -9.95 10.98 8.80
C ASP A 153 -8.85 11.95 8.34
N ARG A 154 -8.33 12.79 9.24
CA ARG A 154 -7.18 13.66 8.98
C ARG A 154 -5.91 12.87 8.71
N HIS A 155 -5.65 11.81 9.49
CA HIS A 155 -4.51 10.93 9.27
C HIS A 155 -4.56 10.30 7.86
N ARG A 156 -5.70 9.72 7.49
CA ARG A 156 -5.92 9.13 6.15
C ARG A 156 -5.70 10.14 5.03
N LEU A 157 -6.13 11.39 5.21
CA LEU A 157 -5.90 12.44 4.24
C LEU A 157 -4.40 12.72 4.08
N VAL A 158 -3.66 12.83 5.18
CA VAL A 158 -2.20 13.03 5.15
C VAL A 158 -1.48 11.87 4.45
N GLU A 159 -1.87 10.62 4.72
CA GLU A 159 -1.34 9.44 4.04
C GLU A 159 -1.59 9.50 2.54
N SER A 160 -2.82 9.84 2.13
CA SER A 160 -3.19 9.96 0.71
C SER A 160 -2.37 11.05 0.00
N MET A 161 -2.16 12.19 0.66
CA MET A 161 -1.32 13.28 0.13
C MET A 161 0.14 12.86 0.03
N ALA A 162 0.66 12.13 1.01
CA ALA A 162 2.02 11.60 1.00
C ALA A 162 2.22 10.61 -0.16
N ALA A 163 1.26 9.71 -0.40
CA ALA A 163 1.27 8.78 -1.52
C ALA A 163 1.26 9.52 -2.87
N ARG A 164 0.35 10.49 -3.06
CA ARG A 164 0.30 11.30 -4.29
C ARG A 164 1.57 12.15 -4.51
N ARG A 165 2.21 12.62 -3.44
CA ARG A 165 3.51 13.30 -3.53
C ARG A 165 4.65 12.37 -3.94
N ARG A 166 4.60 11.08 -3.60
CA ARG A 166 5.56 10.08 -4.08
C ARG A 166 5.33 9.79 -5.55
N GLU A 167 4.08 9.58 -5.96
CA GLU A 167 3.69 9.40 -7.36
C GLU A 167 4.11 10.58 -8.24
N LEU A 168 3.87 11.82 -7.80
CA LEU A 168 4.28 13.02 -8.52
C LEU A 168 5.81 13.12 -8.68
N ARG A 169 6.59 12.67 -7.69
CA ARG A 169 8.06 12.66 -7.77
C ARG A 169 8.54 11.63 -8.78
N GLU A 170 7.90 10.46 -8.84
CA GLU A 170 8.21 9.42 -9.82
C GLU A 170 7.88 9.87 -11.25
N LEU A 171 6.72 10.49 -11.44
CA LEU A 171 6.34 11.09 -12.73
C LEU A 171 7.28 12.20 -13.18
N ARG A 172 7.81 13.00 -12.24
CA ARG A 172 8.81 14.02 -12.57
C ARG A 172 10.13 13.40 -12.99
N ARG A 173 10.56 12.33 -12.31
CA ARG A 173 11.80 11.63 -12.64
C ARG A 173 11.74 11.03 -14.05
N THR A 174 10.65 10.33 -14.36
CA THR A 174 10.41 9.77 -15.69
C THR A 174 10.32 10.85 -16.76
N ASN A 175 9.67 11.98 -16.50
CA ASN A 175 9.66 13.11 -17.46
C ASN A 175 11.06 13.65 -17.77
N PHE A 176 11.97 13.74 -16.79
CA PHE A 176 13.35 14.17 -17.09
C PHE A 176 14.09 13.18 -17.99
N ASP A 177 13.87 11.88 -17.79
CA ASP A 177 14.44 10.84 -18.63
C ASP A 177 13.82 10.89 -20.04
N ASP A 178 12.51 11.08 -20.14
CA ASP A 178 11.78 11.19 -21.40
C ASP A 178 12.20 12.44 -22.21
N GLU A 179 12.40 13.58 -21.54
CA GLU A 179 12.82 14.82 -22.20
C GLU A 179 14.25 14.71 -22.76
N ALA A 180 15.14 13.98 -22.08
CA ALA A 180 16.47 13.68 -22.62
C ALA A 180 16.39 12.82 -23.88
N VAL A 181 15.50 11.82 -23.91
CA VAL A 181 15.27 10.97 -25.09
C VAL A 181 14.65 11.78 -26.24
N VAL A 182 13.73 12.70 -25.94
CA VAL A 182 13.14 13.58 -26.95
C VAL A 182 14.19 14.50 -27.58
N GLU A 183 15.08 15.10 -26.79
CA GLU A 183 16.16 15.94 -27.33
C GLU A 183 17.23 15.13 -28.08
N GLU A 184 17.56 13.93 -27.63
CA GLU A 184 18.46 13.02 -28.37
C GLU A 184 17.88 12.64 -29.75
N THR A 185 16.60 12.26 -29.78
CA THR A 185 15.92 11.92 -31.04
C THR A 185 15.75 13.13 -31.96
N ARG A 186 15.51 14.31 -31.39
CA ARG A 186 15.51 15.56 -32.16
C ARG A 186 16.88 15.81 -32.80
N PHE A 187 17.95 15.68 -32.03
CA PHE A 187 19.31 15.85 -32.53
C PHE A 187 19.65 14.84 -33.63
N SER A 188 19.27 13.57 -33.48
CA SER A 188 19.51 12.57 -34.52
C SER A 188 18.74 12.88 -35.80
N ILE A 189 17.49 13.35 -35.71
CA ILE A 189 16.69 13.76 -36.88
C ILE A 189 17.32 14.97 -37.58
N GLU A 190 17.81 15.96 -36.82
CA GLU A 190 18.51 17.12 -37.39
C GLU A 190 19.82 16.71 -38.07
N GLN A 191 20.55 15.74 -37.54
CA GLN A 191 21.75 15.22 -38.18
C GLN A 191 21.42 14.44 -39.47
N ASP A 192 20.41 13.59 -39.44
CA ASP A 192 19.99 12.78 -40.60
C ASP A 192 19.46 13.67 -41.74
N SER A 193 18.76 14.77 -41.42
CA SER A 193 18.28 15.72 -42.42
C SER A 193 19.43 16.44 -43.13
N ILE A 194 20.45 16.89 -42.39
CA ILE A 194 21.67 17.50 -42.97
C ILE A 194 22.40 16.50 -43.89
N GLN A 195 22.48 15.23 -43.49
CA GLN A 195 23.09 14.19 -44.34
C GLN A 195 22.30 13.96 -45.62
N LEU A 196 20.96 13.89 -45.54
CA LEU A 196 20.12 13.76 -46.71
C LEU A 196 20.24 14.95 -47.65
N ASP A 197 20.26 16.18 -47.12
CA ASP A 197 20.47 17.40 -47.90
C ASP A 197 21.83 17.38 -48.61
N THR A 198 22.87 16.93 -47.91
CA THR A 198 24.22 16.77 -48.50
C THR A 198 24.23 15.72 -49.61
N ILE A 199 23.55 14.58 -49.42
CA ILE A 199 23.40 13.54 -50.46
C ILE A 199 22.68 14.12 -51.68
N VAL A 200 21.61 14.89 -51.48
CA VAL A 200 20.86 15.54 -52.56
C VAL A 200 21.75 16.54 -53.30
N GLU A 201 22.52 17.36 -52.58
CA GLU A 201 23.45 18.32 -53.17
C GLU A 201 24.57 17.63 -53.97
N LEU A 202 25.18 16.58 -53.42
CA LEU A 202 26.18 15.78 -54.11
C LEU A 202 25.60 15.06 -55.34
N SER A 203 24.38 14.52 -55.24
CA SER A 203 23.67 13.87 -56.34
C SER A 203 23.34 14.86 -57.46
N ASN A 204 22.88 16.06 -57.12
CA ASN A 204 22.64 17.14 -58.07
C ASN A 204 23.94 17.60 -58.74
N SER A 205 25.02 17.74 -57.96
CA SER A 205 26.35 18.12 -58.45
C SER A 205 26.95 17.05 -59.38
N ALA A 206 26.82 15.76 -59.05
CA ALA A 206 27.24 14.65 -59.90
C ALA A 206 26.40 14.54 -61.19
N SER A 207 25.09 14.76 -61.09
CA SER A 207 24.19 14.80 -62.24
C SER A 207 24.48 15.99 -63.15
N GLY A 208 24.82 17.15 -62.58
CA GLY A 208 25.28 18.32 -63.31
C GLY A 208 26.62 18.08 -63.99
N SER A 209 27.60 17.56 -63.25
CA SER A 209 28.95 17.23 -63.74
C SER A 209 28.92 16.22 -64.89
N SER A 210 28.17 15.12 -64.75
CA SER A 210 28.05 14.12 -65.83
C SER A 210 27.40 14.67 -67.09
N LYS A 211 26.42 15.58 -66.96
CA LYS A 211 25.82 16.27 -68.12
C LYS A 211 26.78 17.28 -68.75
N THR A 212 27.57 18.02 -67.96
CA THR A 212 28.57 18.95 -68.48
C THR A 212 29.73 18.21 -69.14
N GLU A 213 30.20 17.11 -68.57
CA GLU A 213 31.28 16.28 -69.12
C GLU A 213 30.82 15.58 -70.41
N GLN A 214 29.57 15.08 -70.45
CA GLN A 214 28.98 14.55 -71.69
C GLN A 214 28.77 15.65 -72.75
N ALA A 215 28.43 16.88 -72.35
CA ALA A 215 28.27 18.01 -73.26
C ALA A 215 29.61 18.50 -73.83
N GLU A 216 30.68 18.51 -73.03
CA GLU A 216 32.04 18.79 -73.51
C GLU A 216 32.54 17.69 -74.45
N ALA A 217 32.32 16.41 -74.13
CA ALA A 217 32.67 15.30 -75.00
C ALA A 217 31.92 15.35 -76.36
N LEU A 218 30.65 15.78 -76.36
CA LEU A 218 29.88 16.00 -77.59
C LEU A 218 30.38 17.20 -78.39
N ARG A 219 30.77 18.30 -77.74
CA ARG A 219 31.40 19.46 -78.40
C ARG A 219 32.72 19.09 -79.05
N GLU A 220 33.59 18.37 -78.36
CA GLU A 220 34.87 17.94 -78.90
C GLU A 220 34.66 16.99 -80.09
N ARG A 221 33.66 16.10 -80.02
CA ARG A 221 33.30 15.20 -81.11
C ARG A 221 32.69 15.93 -82.30
N LEU A 222 31.87 16.96 -82.06
CA LEU A 222 31.36 17.86 -83.10
C LEU A 222 32.48 18.68 -83.75
N GLU A 223 33.48 19.12 -83.00
CA GLU A 223 34.63 19.86 -83.52
C GLU A 223 35.56 18.96 -84.36
N ARG A 224 35.75 17.70 -83.94
CA ARG A 224 36.41 16.66 -84.75
C ARG A 224 35.62 16.31 -86.02
N LEU A 225 34.29 16.28 -85.96
CA LEU A 225 33.44 16.07 -87.14
C LEU A 225 33.44 17.29 -88.08
N ARG A 226 33.41 18.50 -87.53
CA ARG A 226 33.50 19.75 -88.29
C ARG A 226 34.85 19.88 -88.98
N SER A 227 35.96 19.54 -88.30
CA SER A 227 37.29 19.56 -88.90
C SER A 227 37.50 18.47 -89.94
N THR A 228 36.85 17.29 -89.80
CA THR A 228 36.92 16.24 -90.83
C THR A 228 36.03 16.52 -92.03
N LEU A 229 34.86 17.15 -91.85
CA LEU A 229 33.98 17.62 -92.93
C LEU A 229 34.54 18.86 -93.64
N GLY A 230 35.05 19.84 -92.89
CA GLY A 230 35.70 21.04 -93.44
C GLY A 230 37.01 20.74 -94.18
N ARG A 231 37.61 19.57 -93.98
CA ARG A 231 38.80 19.11 -94.71
C ARG A 231 38.47 18.28 -95.95
N ARG A 232 37.19 17.89 -96.14
CA ARG A 232 36.77 17.06 -97.29
C ARG A 232 36.38 17.87 -98.52
N GLU A 233 36.28 19.19 -98.41
CA GLU A 233 36.13 20.11 -99.55
C GLU A 233 37.41 20.94 -99.75
N SER A 234 38.51 20.28 -100.13
CA SER A 234 39.61 20.91 -100.91
C SER A 234 40.57 19.85 -101.48
N PRO A 235 40.21 19.13 -102.55
CA PRO A 235 41.20 18.57 -103.46
C PRO A 235 41.55 19.60 -104.54
N GLN A 236 42.84 19.96 -104.54
CA GLN A 236 43.73 20.15 -105.70
C GLN A 236 43.22 20.82 -106.99
N GLY A 237 43.98 21.84 -107.38
CA GLY A 237 44.32 22.20 -108.75
C GLY A 237 45.28 23.39 -108.67
N GLU A 238 46.61 23.19 -108.66
CA GLU A 238 47.46 23.23 -109.87
C GLU A 238 47.27 24.55 -110.63
N GLY A 239 48.26 25.40 -110.88
CA GLY A 239 49.70 25.34 -110.72
C GLY A 239 50.31 26.60 -111.37
N SER A 240 51.62 26.74 -111.19
CA SER A 240 52.54 27.73 -111.80
C SER A 240 52.52 29.15 -111.24
#